data_AF-A0A812TQY2-F1
#
_entry.id   AF-A0A812TQY2-F1
#
_cell.length_a   1.000
_cell.length_b   1.000
_cell.length_c   1.000
_cell.angle_alpha   90.00
_cell.angle_beta   90.00
_cell.angle_gamma   90.00
#
_symmetry.space_group_name_H-M   'P 1'
#
loop_
_entity.id
_entity.type
_entity.pdbx_description
1 polymer ?
#
loop_
_entity_poly.entity_id
_entity_poly.type
_entity_poly.pdbx_seq_one_letter_code
_entity_poly.pdbx_strand_id
1 'polypeptide(L)'
;MSRVAFVAGAALLLGASCFVLPGSTPSSAPEVQVSTGRSAGAAAPEAESTTAAFSPLALGAALGLLAAVVGSRPALAADLENGEAIFNGNCTACHAGGNNSIVAEKKLKKEALVQYGKYDVQAIITQVTNGNGAMPAFGEKLGPDDIEDVANYVYGKADKW
;
A
#
# COMPACT_ATOMS: atom_id res chain seq x y z
N MET A 1 -36.24 -21.55 -40.94
CA MET A 1 -37.63 -21.72 -40.45
C MET A 1 -37.50 -22.46 -39.11
N SER A 2 -37.88 -22.03 -37.90
CA SER A 2 -38.92 -21.14 -37.32
C SER A 2 -38.29 -20.37 -36.13
N ARG A 3 -38.48 -19.04 -35.94
CA ARG A 3 -39.50 -18.36 -35.10
C ARG A 3 -39.74 -19.07 -33.73
N VAL A 4 -39.63 -18.46 -32.55
CA VAL A 4 -40.52 -17.40 -31.99
C VAL A 4 -39.98 -16.81 -30.64
N ALA A 5 -40.22 -15.49 -30.46
CA ALA A 5 -40.41 -14.60 -29.27
C ALA A 5 -39.39 -14.55 -28.10
N PHE A 6 -38.81 -13.42 -27.67
CA PHE A 6 -39.32 -12.11 -27.16
C PHE A 6 -40.05 -12.13 -25.79
N VAL A 7 -39.34 -11.60 -24.78
CA VAL A 7 -39.73 -10.64 -23.70
C VAL A 7 -40.50 -11.11 -22.46
N ALA A 8 -39.82 -11.02 -21.30
CA ALA A 8 -40.15 -10.21 -20.10
C ALA A 8 -39.03 -10.45 -19.05
N GLY A 9 -38.37 -9.50 -18.39
CA GLY A 9 -38.71 -8.11 -18.11
C GLY A 9 -39.31 -7.94 -16.71
N ALA A 10 -38.52 -8.08 -15.64
CA ALA A 10 -38.77 -7.58 -14.27
C ALA A 10 -37.60 -8.01 -13.35
N ALA A 11 -37.06 -7.25 -12.39
CA ALA A 11 -37.07 -5.84 -12.05
C ALA A 11 -35.94 -5.68 -11.00
N LEU A 12 -35.12 -4.63 -11.15
CA LEU A 12 -34.17 -4.13 -10.16
C LEU A 12 -34.94 -3.75 -8.86
N LEU A 13 -34.51 -4.27 -7.69
CA LEU A 13 -33.63 -3.67 -6.67
C LEU A 13 -34.26 -2.67 -5.68
N LEU A 14 -33.69 -2.72 -4.46
CA LEU A 14 -33.65 -1.72 -3.37
C LEU A 14 -34.90 -1.68 -2.46
N GLY A 15 -34.85 -2.00 -1.17
CA GLY A 15 -33.72 -1.97 -0.23
C GLY A 15 -33.50 -0.55 0.31
N ALA A 16 -34.22 -0.17 1.36
CA ALA A 16 -33.90 1.01 2.17
C ALA A 16 -34.62 0.94 3.53
N SER A 17 -34.01 0.25 4.48
CA SER A 17 -34.29 0.41 5.89
C SER A 17 -32.94 0.59 6.57
N CYS A 18 -32.64 1.83 6.98
CA CYS A 18 -31.87 2.13 8.18
C CYS A 18 -31.94 3.63 8.44
N PHE A 19 -32.68 3.93 9.51
CA PHE A 19 -32.65 5.12 10.33
C PHE A 19 -31.25 5.76 10.43
N VAL A 20 -31.16 7.06 10.16
CA VAL A 20 -30.02 7.89 10.57
C VAL A 20 -30.57 9.00 11.46
N LEU A 21 -30.10 9.02 12.71
CA LEU A 21 -30.32 10.08 13.70
C LEU A 21 -28.97 10.38 14.41
N PRO A 22 -28.85 11.54 15.07
CA PRO A 22 -27.72 12.44 14.90
C PRO A 22 -26.61 12.26 15.94
N GLY A 23 -25.36 12.19 15.47
CA GLY A 23 -24.17 12.24 16.30
C GLY A 23 -23.54 13.64 16.26
N SER A 24 -23.96 14.50 17.18
CA SER A 24 -23.29 15.76 17.50
C SER A 24 -22.10 15.49 18.42
N THR A 25 -20.88 15.72 17.94
CA THR A 25 -19.69 15.88 18.80
C THR A 25 -18.84 17.04 18.30
N PRO A 26 -18.51 18.03 19.16
CA PRO A 26 -17.60 19.11 18.82
C PRO A 26 -16.15 18.60 18.95
N SER A 27 -15.36 18.72 17.88
CA SER A 27 -13.92 18.48 17.95
C SER A 27 -13.19 19.80 17.86
N SER A 28 -12.86 20.32 19.04
CA SER A 28 -11.95 21.45 19.26
C SER A 28 -10.60 21.17 18.57
N ALA A 29 -10.19 22.07 17.69
CA ALA A 29 -8.82 22.15 17.21
C ALA A 29 -7.94 22.83 18.28
N PRO A 30 -6.77 22.27 18.65
CA PRO A 30 -5.79 23.03 19.39
C PRO A 30 -4.90 23.82 18.42
N GLU A 31 -4.82 25.11 18.73
CA GLU A 31 -3.98 26.13 18.15
C GLU A 31 -2.49 25.77 18.34
N VAL A 32 -1.76 25.61 17.23
CA VAL A 32 -0.29 25.42 17.27
C VAL A 32 0.35 26.78 17.42
N GLN A 33 0.63 27.16 18.67
CA GLN A 33 1.44 28.34 18.98
C GLN A 33 2.92 27.99 18.89
N VAL A 34 3.55 28.41 17.79
CA VAL A 34 5.00 28.50 17.66
C VAL A 34 5.51 29.55 18.66
N SER A 35 6.15 29.08 19.73
CA SER A 35 6.87 29.91 20.68
C SER A 35 8.36 29.56 20.60
N THR A 36 9.08 30.42 19.90
CA THR A 36 10.53 30.58 20.02
C THR A 36 10.88 30.94 21.47
N GLY A 37 11.71 30.12 22.13
CA GLY A 37 12.15 30.34 23.51
C GLY A 37 13.60 29.94 23.71
N ARG A 38 14.41 30.96 24.01
CA ARG A 38 15.87 30.98 24.22
C ARG A 38 16.31 30.25 25.51
N SER A 39 17.52 29.70 25.43
CA SER A 39 18.43 29.11 26.43
C SER A 39 18.44 29.63 27.89
N ALA A 40 18.77 28.67 28.78
CA ALA A 40 19.80 28.69 29.85
C ALA A 40 19.35 28.71 31.34
N GLY A 41 20.05 27.90 32.14
CA GLY A 41 20.18 27.98 33.62
C GLY A 41 19.49 26.82 34.36
N ALA A 42 20.15 25.69 34.63
CA ALA A 42 21.07 25.42 35.75
C ALA A 42 20.39 25.37 37.14
N ALA A 43 20.22 24.16 37.67
CA ALA A 43 20.43 23.84 39.09
C ALA A 43 20.49 22.33 39.25
N ALA A 44 21.64 21.84 39.71
CA ALA A 44 21.82 20.48 40.20
C ALA A 44 20.94 20.24 41.43
N PRO A 45 20.66 18.95 41.73
CA PRO A 45 21.17 18.45 42.98
C PRO A 45 22.05 17.22 42.78
N GLU A 46 23.23 17.30 43.40
CA GLU A 46 23.70 16.31 44.35
C GLU A 46 23.92 14.88 43.82
N ALA A 47 25.18 14.65 43.48
CA ALA A 47 25.77 13.35 43.24
C ALA A 47 25.58 12.42 44.45
N GLU A 48 24.80 11.36 44.25
CA GLU A 48 25.01 10.09 44.95
C GLU A 48 25.77 9.17 43.99
N SER A 49 27.06 9.04 44.27
CA SER A 49 28.00 8.18 43.56
C SER A 49 27.69 6.72 43.85
N THR A 50 26.68 6.16 43.17
CA THR A 50 26.59 4.71 42.97
C THR A 50 27.22 4.40 41.63
N THR A 51 28.45 3.89 41.66
CA THR A 51 29.19 3.40 40.50
C THR A 51 28.35 2.32 39.84
N ALA A 52 27.55 2.71 38.85
CA ALA A 52 26.68 1.82 38.12
C ALA A 52 27.54 0.72 37.50
N ALA A 53 27.43 -0.49 38.06
CA ALA A 53 27.97 -1.69 37.47
C ALA A 53 27.26 -1.89 36.13
N PHE A 54 27.89 -1.46 35.03
CA PHE A 54 27.51 -1.89 33.69
C PHE A 54 27.76 -3.39 33.62
N SER A 55 26.74 -4.16 34.00
CA SER A 55 26.78 -5.61 33.93
C SER A 55 26.83 -5.98 32.45
N PRO A 56 27.95 -6.52 31.93
CA PRO A 56 28.08 -6.85 30.51
C PRO A 56 27.04 -7.88 30.07
N LEU A 57 26.52 -8.67 31.03
CA LEU A 57 25.42 -9.61 30.83
C LEU A 57 24.08 -8.90 30.55
N ALA A 58 23.80 -7.75 31.18
CA ALA A 58 22.57 -7.00 30.96
C ALA A 58 22.57 -6.30 29.60
N LEU A 59 23.73 -5.79 29.16
CA LEU A 59 23.89 -5.20 27.83
C LEU A 59 23.84 -6.29 26.74
N GLY A 60 24.43 -7.47 26.99
CA GLY A 60 24.35 -8.62 26.10
C GLY A 60 22.93 -9.19 25.97
N ALA A 61 22.17 -9.26 27.06
CA ALA A 61 20.77 -9.68 27.04
C ALA A 61 19.88 -8.67 26.28
N ALA A 62 20.10 -7.36 26.48
CA ALA A 62 19.36 -6.32 25.75
C ALA A 62 19.66 -6.33 24.25
N LEU A 63 20.94 -6.42 23.84
CA LEU A 63 21.32 -6.52 22.43
C LEU A 63 20.87 -7.85 21.79
N GLY A 64 20.95 -8.96 22.52
CA GLY A 64 20.50 -10.26 22.05
C GLY A 64 18.98 -10.30 21.78
N LEU A 65 18.19 -9.67 22.65
CA LEU A 65 16.74 -9.54 22.45
C LEU A 65 16.39 -8.63 21.25
N LEU A 66 17.12 -7.52 21.07
CA LEU A 66 16.93 -6.66 19.88
C LEU A 66 17.31 -7.36 18.57
N ALA A 67 18.37 -8.16 18.56
CA ALA A 67 18.77 -8.91 17.37
C ALA A 67 17.71 -9.96 16.96
N ALA A 68 17.09 -10.62 17.95
CA ALA A 68 16.04 -11.61 17.70
C ALA A 68 14.75 -10.99 17.13
N VAL A 69 14.38 -9.77 17.54
CA VAL A 69 13.16 -9.11 17.04
C VAL A 69 13.35 -8.49 15.64
N VAL A 70 14.55 -8.01 15.32
CA VAL A 70 14.84 -7.39 14.00
C VAL A 70 15.09 -8.43 12.92
N GLY A 71 15.67 -9.60 13.26
CA GLY A 71 15.96 -10.67 12.31
C GLY A 71 14.76 -11.52 11.89
N SER A 72 13.61 -11.37 12.55
CA SER A 72 12.44 -12.25 12.37
C SER A 72 11.33 -11.66 11.52
N ARG A 73 11.62 -10.71 10.61
CA ARG A 73 10.60 -10.24 9.68
C ARG A 73 10.24 -11.41 8.75
N PRO A 74 9.03 -11.98 8.82
CA PRO A 74 8.64 -13.03 7.91
C PRO A 74 8.73 -12.46 6.49
N ALA A 75 9.21 -13.25 5.54
CA ALA A 75 8.99 -12.95 4.13
C ALA A 75 7.48 -13.00 3.91
N LEU A 76 6.82 -11.84 3.92
CA LEU A 76 5.40 -11.75 3.61
C LEU A 76 5.29 -12.16 2.14
N ALA A 77 4.56 -13.24 1.88
CA ALA A 77 4.12 -13.53 0.53
C ALA A 77 3.16 -12.43 0.10
N ALA A 78 3.21 -12.05 -1.17
CA ALA A 78 2.31 -11.05 -1.72
C ALA A 78 0.83 -11.44 -1.52
N ASP A 79 0.03 -10.48 -1.08
CA ASP A 79 -1.42 -10.59 -0.96
C ASP A 79 -2.07 -10.24 -2.30
N LEU A 80 -2.44 -11.27 -3.07
CA LEU A 80 -3.05 -11.10 -4.38
C LEU A 80 -4.45 -10.47 -4.32
N GLU A 81 -5.15 -10.59 -3.19
CA GLU A 81 -6.49 -10.03 -3.02
C GLU A 81 -6.39 -8.52 -2.76
N ASN A 82 -5.42 -8.09 -1.95
CA ASN A 82 -5.03 -6.69 -1.83
C ASN A 82 -4.52 -6.14 -3.19
N GLY A 83 -3.65 -6.88 -3.87
CA GLY A 83 -3.14 -6.50 -5.19
C GLY A 83 -4.24 -6.29 -6.23
N GLU A 84 -5.29 -7.12 -6.21
CA GLU A 84 -6.48 -6.94 -7.05
C GLU A 84 -7.24 -5.66 -6.70
N ALA A 85 -7.47 -5.40 -5.41
CA ALA A 85 -8.15 -4.18 -4.94
C ALA A 85 -7.38 -2.91 -5.35
N ILE A 86 -6.06 -2.90 -5.17
CA ILE A 86 -5.17 -1.81 -5.58
C ILE A 86 -5.23 -1.62 -7.09
N PHE A 87 -5.13 -2.70 -7.87
CA PHE A 87 -5.22 -2.64 -9.32
C PHE A 87 -6.54 -2.02 -9.77
N ASN A 88 -7.65 -2.43 -9.15
CA ASN A 88 -8.98 -1.93 -9.44
C ASN A 88 -9.13 -0.44 -9.12
N GLY A 89 -8.58 0.02 -8.00
CA GLY A 89 -8.63 1.42 -7.58
C GLY A 89 -7.70 2.37 -8.34
N ASN A 90 -6.58 1.87 -8.87
CA ASN A 90 -5.49 2.73 -9.37
C ASN A 90 -5.10 2.51 -10.83
N CYS A 91 -5.21 1.27 -11.33
CA CYS A 91 -4.59 0.86 -12.59
C CYS A 91 -5.61 0.68 -13.73
N THR A 92 -6.84 0.26 -13.40
CA THR A 92 -7.88 -0.09 -14.39
C THR A 92 -8.26 1.05 -15.33
N ALA A 93 -8.17 2.30 -14.88
CA ALA A 93 -8.47 3.48 -15.70
C ALA A 93 -7.71 3.48 -17.03
N CYS A 94 -6.48 2.97 -17.03
CA CYS A 94 -5.68 2.80 -18.26
C CYS A 94 -5.58 1.33 -18.68
N HIS A 95 -5.55 0.40 -17.72
CA HIS A 95 -5.17 -0.99 -17.93
C HIS A 95 -6.29 -2.03 -17.79
N ALA A 96 -7.55 -1.61 -17.91
CA ALA A 96 -8.68 -2.54 -17.87
C ALA A 96 -8.51 -3.72 -18.85
N GLY A 97 -8.74 -4.94 -18.34
CA GLY A 97 -8.59 -6.18 -19.13
C GLY A 97 -7.16 -6.41 -19.67
N GLY A 98 -6.15 -5.88 -19.00
CA GLY A 98 -4.75 -5.96 -19.42
C GLY A 98 -4.41 -5.15 -20.67
N ASN A 99 -5.31 -4.29 -21.15
CA ASN A 99 -5.04 -3.40 -22.28
C ASN A 99 -4.31 -2.12 -21.83
N ASN A 100 -4.17 -1.15 -22.72
CA ASN A 100 -3.67 0.19 -22.39
C ASN A 100 -4.40 1.20 -23.27
N SER A 101 -5.19 2.09 -22.66
CA SER A 101 -5.98 3.10 -23.38
C SER A 101 -5.17 4.31 -23.85
N ILE A 102 -3.94 4.48 -23.35
CA ILE A 102 -3.08 5.62 -23.68
C ILE A 102 -2.06 5.25 -24.74
N VAL A 103 -1.39 4.10 -24.59
CA VAL A 103 -0.41 3.58 -25.56
C VAL A 103 -0.76 2.13 -25.88
N ALA A 104 -1.45 1.92 -27.00
CA ALA A 104 -2.10 0.65 -27.33
C ALA A 104 -1.16 -0.56 -27.36
N GLU A 105 0.12 -0.37 -27.68
CA GLU A 105 1.13 -1.43 -27.73
C GLU A 105 1.64 -1.84 -26.34
N LYS A 106 1.55 -0.95 -25.34
CA LYS A 106 2.10 -1.13 -23.98
C LYS A 106 1.09 -1.78 -23.03
N LYS A 107 0.62 -2.97 -23.42
CA LYS A 107 -0.34 -3.79 -22.67
C LYS A 107 0.30 -4.53 -21.50
N LEU A 108 -0.53 -5.06 -20.60
CA LEU A 108 -0.10 -5.93 -19.48
C LEU A 108 -0.24 -7.43 -19.81
N LYS A 109 -0.53 -7.77 -21.06
CA LYS A 109 -0.54 -9.16 -21.55
C LYS A 109 0.89 -9.69 -21.61
N LYS A 110 1.05 -11.00 -21.36
CA LYS A 110 2.37 -11.66 -21.30
C LYS A 110 3.25 -11.36 -22.50
N GLU A 111 2.72 -11.42 -23.72
CA GLU A 111 3.50 -11.23 -24.94
C GLU A 111 4.16 -9.83 -24.97
N ALA A 112 3.39 -8.80 -24.61
CA ALA A 112 3.88 -7.42 -24.54
C ALA A 112 4.87 -7.24 -23.39
N LEU A 113 4.58 -7.80 -22.21
CA LEU A 113 5.49 -7.73 -21.07
C LEU A 113 6.83 -8.41 -21.39
N VAL A 114 6.83 -9.57 -22.04
CA VAL A 114 8.07 -10.24 -22.48
C VAL A 114 8.82 -9.38 -23.49
N GLN A 115 8.12 -8.86 -24.51
CA GLN A 115 8.72 -8.01 -25.55
C GLN A 115 9.44 -6.79 -24.96
N TYR A 116 8.88 -6.20 -23.90
CA TYR A 116 9.45 -5.02 -23.25
C TYR A 116 10.29 -5.32 -22.01
N GLY A 117 10.62 -6.60 -21.74
CA GLY A 117 11.44 -6.97 -20.58
C GLY A 117 10.80 -6.66 -19.23
N LYS A 118 9.47 -6.71 -19.17
CA LYS A 118 8.64 -6.43 -17.98
C LYS A 118 7.89 -7.66 -17.47
N TYR A 119 8.07 -8.84 -18.07
CA TYR A 119 7.51 -10.09 -17.54
C TYR A 119 8.38 -10.64 -16.39
N ASP A 120 8.52 -9.81 -15.37
CA ASP A 120 9.28 -10.07 -14.14
C ASP A 120 8.69 -9.16 -13.04
N VAL A 121 8.51 -9.70 -11.84
CA VAL A 121 7.85 -8.97 -10.75
C VAL A 121 8.65 -7.73 -10.34
N GLN A 122 9.98 -7.82 -10.24
CA GLN A 122 10.82 -6.68 -9.87
C GLN A 122 10.80 -5.58 -10.93
N ALA A 123 10.75 -5.96 -12.21
CA ALA A 123 10.60 -5.02 -13.31
C ALA A 123 9.25 -4.28 -13.28
N ILE A 124 8.17 -4.94 -12.82
CA ILE A 124 6.85 -4.36 -12.62
C ILE A 124 6.84 -3.45 -11.38
N ILE A 125 7.41 -3.89 -10.25
CA ILE A 125 7.58 -3.07 -9.04
C ILE A 125 8.29 -1.77 -9.40
N THR A 126 9.44 -1.85 -10.07
CA THR A 126 10.22 -0.69 -10.50
C THR A 126 9.40 0.25 -11.38
N GLN A 127 8.58 -0.30 -12.28
CA GLN A 127 7.73 0.46 -13.19
C GLN A 127 6.58 1.16 -12.46
N VAL A 128 5.95 0.51 -11.49
CA VAL A 128 4.86 1.08 -10.69
C VAL A 128 5.40 2.15 -9.75
N THR A 129 6.52 1.88 -9.08
CA THR A 129 7.16 2.82 -8.16
C THR A 129 7.54 4.13 -8.87
N ASN A 130 8.21 4.02 -10.02
CA ASN A 130 8.80 5.19 -10.68
C ASN A 130 7.92 5.79 -11.80
N GLY A 131 6.91 5.06 -12.26
CA GLY A 131 6.19 5.41 -13.49
C GLY A 131 7.08 5.34 -14.73
N ASN A 132 6.52 5.71 -15.88
CA ASN A 132 7.28 5.96 -17.12
C ASN A 132 6.42 6.72 -18.13
N GLY A 133 6.90 7.88 -18.58
CA GLY A 133 6.18 8.69 -19.56
C GLY A 133 4.77 9.05 -19.09
N ALA A 134 3.74 8.53 -19.77
CA ALA A 134 2.34 8.78 -19.43
C ALA A 134 1.84 7.98 -18.20
N MET A 135 2.55 6.94 -17.77
CA MET A 135 2.20 6.19 -16.57
C MET A 135 2.75 6.95 -15.34
N PRO A 136 1.90 7.41 -14.41
CA PRO A 136 2.34 8.15 -13.23
C PRO A 136 3.14 7.25 -12.27
N ALA A 137 3.99 7.88 -11.46
CA ALA A 137 4.67 7.21 -10.36
C ALA A 137 3.70 6.97 -9.19
N PHE A 138 3.76 5.78 -8.61
CA PHE A 138 2.95 5.40 -7.45
C PHE A 138 3.75 5.24 -6.16
N GLY A 139 5.09 5.33 -6.20
CA GLY A 139 5.95 5.15 -5.02
C GLY A 139 5.69 6.12 -3.86
N GLU A 140 5.10 7.29 -4.13
CA GLU A 140 4.71 8.25 -3.09
C GLU A 140 3.26 8.07 -2.61
N LYS A 141 2.47 7.23 -3.29
CA LYS A 141 1.04 7.04 -3.05
C LYS A 141 0.72 5.67 -2.43
N LEU A 142 1.52 4.67 -2.76
CA LEU A 142 1.35 3.29 -2.31
C LEU A 142 2.57 2.88 -1.47
N GLY A 143 2.32 2.06 -0.45
CA GLY A 143 3.40 1.47 0.34
C GLY A 143 4.22 0.45 -0.49
N PRO A 144 5.44 0.10 -0.05
CA PRO A 144 6.23 -0.94 -0.70
C PRO A 144 5.50 -2.28 -0.81
N ASP A 145 4.80 -2.69 0.25
CA ASP A 145 4.05 -3.94 0.31
C ASP A 145 2.86 -3.91 -0.68
N ASP A 146 2.13 -2.80 -0.76
CA ASP A 146 1.04 -2.60 -1.74
C ASP A 146 1.55 -2.68 -3.19
N ILE A 147 2.74 -2.12 -3.45
CA ILE A 147 3.37 -2.16 -4.77
C ILE A 147 3.79 -3.60 -5.12
N GLU A 148 4.32 -4.34 -4.14
CA GLU A 148 4.66 -5.75 -4.32
C GLU A 148 3.40 -6.58 -4.61
N ASP A 149 2.31 -6.36 -3.87
CA ASP A 149 1.04 -7.04 -4.04
C ASP A 149 0.46 -6.82 -5.44
N VAL A 150 0.36 -5.56 -5.88
CA VAL A 150 -0.17 -5.24 -7.21
C VAL A 150 0.74 -5.75 -8.33
N ALA A 151 2.07 -5.73 -8.14
CA ALA A 151 3.00 -6.26 -9.13
C ALA A 151 2.85 -7.78 -9.30
N ASN A 152 2.71 -8.52 -8.21
CA ASN A 152 2.45 -9.96 -8.24
C ASN A 152 1.07 -10.27 -8.84
N TYR A 153 0.06 -9.47 -8.52
CA TYR A 153 -1.27 -9.58 -9.13
C TYR A 153 -1.20 -9.41 -10.66
N VAL A 154 -0.54 -8.35 -11.14
CA VAL A 154 -0.37 -8.09 -12.58
C VAL A 154 0.40 -9.22 -13.26
N TYR A 155 1.51 -9.66 -12.66
CA TYR A 155 2.29 -10.78 -13.18
C TYR A 155 1.44 -12.05 -13.32
N GLY A 156 0.68 -12.40 -12.27
CA GLY A 156 -0.19 -13.59 -12.27
C GLY A 156 -1.45 -13.49 -13.14
N LYS A 157 -1.85 -12.28 -13.55
CA LYS A 157 -2.96 -12.04 -14.49
C LYS A 157 -2.50 -11.91 -15.94
N ALA A 158 -1.23 -11.62 -16.20
CA ALA A 158 -0.70 -11.42 -17.55
C ALA A 158 -0.94 -12.61 -18.50
N ASP A 159 -0.92 -13.85 -17.99
CA ASP A 159 -1.23 -15.07 -18.75
C ASP A 159 -2.73 -15.29 -19.03
N LYS A 160 -3.59 -14.53 -18.35
CA LYS A 160 -5.06 -14.66 -18.42
C LYS A 160 -5.72 -13.55 -19.23
N TRP A 161 -4.96 -12.51 -19.62
CA TRP A 161 -5.47 -11.32 -20.30
C TRP A 161 -5.27 -11.33 -21.81
#